data_AF-C5XL59-F1
#
_entry.id   AF-C5XL59-F1
#
_cell.length_a   1.000
_cell.length_b   1.000
_cell.length_c   1.000
_cell.angle_alpha   90.00
_cell.angle_beta   90.00
_cell.angle_gamma   90.00
#
_symmetry.space_group_name_H-M   'P 1'
#
loop_
_entity.id
_entity.type
_entity.pdbx_description
1 polymer ?
#
loop_
_entity_poly.entity_id
_entity_poly.type
_entity_poly.pdbx_seq_one_letter_code
_entity_poly.pdbx_strand_id
1 'polypeptide(L)'
;MRHRDAIAIASHPAARIPLCTPACSQSGRSSPEQAGGGGGGCGAAPIYTAPCPRASERLIHSTLAPALHMGPRSAMGCSSLPSSRALWLTTAVVAALAAGAQASLSPGFYDATCPGLQPIVRRVVARAVQMEPRMGASLLRLFFHDCFVNGCDASVLLDDVPGSFVGEKNAGPNANSLRGFEVIDAIKAQVEASCNATVSCADIVALAARDAVNLLGGPRWSVPLGRRDARNTSANAANANLPPPDASLPTLLSMFGAKGLDARDLTALSGAHTVGRARCVVFRSHIYNDTATTNATFAAELRSTVCPYTGGDANLAPLKLQAPDVFDNGYFRDLVTRRVLLRSDQALYDGGNGTTDALVRAYAANGTAFAADFAAAMVRMGNLGPPAGSAAAAATEVRLNCRRVN
;
A
#
# COMPACT_ATOMS: atom_id res chain seq x y z
N MET A 1 29.50 37.36 21.49
CA MET A 1 30.33 36.48 22.34
C MET A 1 30.00 35.03 22.04
N ARG A 2 30.94 34.10 22.21
CA ARG A 2 30.75 32.68 21.85
C ARG A 2 30.15 31.93 23.04
N HIS A 3 29.18 31.05 22.80
CA HIS A 3 29.12 29.77 23.51
C HIS A 3 28.79 28.67 22.51
N ARG A 4 29.57 27.59 22.58
CA ARG A 4 29.35 26.33 21.88
C ARG A 4 28.99 25.32 22.95
N ASP A 5 27.88 24.61 22.79
CA ASP A 5 27.66 23.36 23.50
C ASP A 5 27.52 22.25 22.47
N ALA A 6 28.42 21.26 22.58
CA ALA A 6 28.47 20.09 21.72
C ALA A 6 27.91 18.90 22.51
N ILE A 7 26.86 18.25 21.99
CA ILE A 7 26.33 17.02 22.56
C ILE A 7 26.90 15.85 21.76
N ALA A 8 27.65 14.99 22.45
CA ALA A 8 28.27 13.81 21.87
C ALA A 8 27.22 12.69 21.67
N ILE A 9 27.24 12.05 20.49
CA ILE A 9 26.41 10.89 20.19
C ILE A 9 27.18 9.62 20.57
N ALA A 10 26.69 8.91 21.59
CA ALA A 10 27.26 7.63 22.01
C ALA A 10 26.78 6.49 21.11
N SER A 11 27.69 5.91 20.32
CA SER A 11 27.43 4.76 19.47
C SER A 11 27.33 3.45 20.28
N HIS A 12 26.22 2.74 20.16
CA HIS A 12 26.07 1.37 20.67
C HIS A 12 26.31 0.33 19.54
N PRO A 13 27.01 -0.78 19.80
CA PRO A 13 27.34 -1.77 18.79
C PRO A 13 26.16 -2.68 18.43
N ALA A 14 26.11 -3.11 17.16
CA ALA A 14 25.05 -3.97 16.64
C ALA A 14 25.11 -5.40 17.21
N ALA A 15 23.97 -5.89 17.71
CA ALA A 15 23.82 -7.28 18.12
C ALA A 15 23.79 -8.22 16.88
N ARG A 16 24.65 -9.25 16.89
CA ARG A 16 24.68 -10.28 15.85
C ARG A 16 23.59 -11.33 16.10
N ILE A 17 22.84 -11.68 15.05
CA ILE A 17 21.89 -12.80 15.07
C ILE A 17 22.62 -14.05 14.54
N PRO A 18 22.59 -15.21 15.23
CA PRO A 18 23.21 -16.43 14.74
C PRO A 18 22.37 -17.09 13.64
N LEU A 19 23.05 -17.56 12.60
CA LEU A 19 22.47 -18.39 11.54
C LEU A 19 22.49 -19.86 11.98
N CYS A 20 21.33 -20.52 12.01
CA CYS A 20 21.25 -21.98 12.14
C CYS A 20 21.22 -22.61 10.74
N THR A 21 22.22 -23.43 10.43
CA THR A 21 22.22 -24.34 9.27
C THR A 21 21.72 -25.72 9.68
N PRO A 22 20.91 -26.41 8.85
CA PRO A 22 20.59 -27.82 9.08
C PRO A 22 21.71 -28.70 8.49
N ALA A 23 22.35 -29.51 9.33
CA ALA A 23 23.25 -30.56 8.87
C ALA A 23 22.46 -31.83 8.55
N CYS A 24 22.66 -32.39 7.36
CA CYS A 24 22.27 -33.77 7.07
C CYS A 24 23.30 -34.73 7.70
N SER A 25 22.84 -35.80 8.34
CA SER A 25 23.68 -36.98 8.58
C SER A 25 23.05 -38.22 7.93
N GLN A 26 23.90 -39.08 7.40
CA GLN A 26 23.58 -40.44 6.98
C GLN A 26 24.36 -41.45 7.86
N SER A 27 24.06 -42.73 7.67
CA SER A 27 24.58 -43.90 8.41
C SER A 27 24.00 -44.08 9.82
N GLY A 28 23.87 -45.30 10.35
CA GLY A 28 24.20 -46.62 9.79
C GLY A 28 23.74 -47.75 10.73
N ARG A 29 23.60 -48.97 10.20
CA ARG A 29 23.03 -50.15 10.91
C ARG A 29 23.84 -50.58 12.16
N SER A 30 23.13 -51.02 13.20
CA SER A 30 23.31 -52.36 13.81
C SER A 30 22.22 -52.71 14.85
N SER A 31 21.82 -53.99 14.84
CA SER A 31 21.03 -54.69 15.89
C SER A 31 22.01 -55.63 16.66
N PRO A 32 21.67 -56.37 17.76
CA PRO A 32 20.42 -57.15 17.99
C PRO A 32 19.85 -57.22 19.44
N GLU A 33 18.65 -57.83 19.57
CA GLU A 33 18.06 -58.59 20.72
C GLU A 33 18.00 -57.95 22.14
N GLN A 34 17.08 -58.23 23.08
CA GLN A 34 15.88 -59.10 23.29
C GLN A 34 15.09 -58.45 24.49
N ALA A 35 13.85 -58.77 24.93
CA ALA A 35 12.73 -59.62 24.50
C ALA A 35 11.42 -59.19 25.26
N GLY A 36 10.23 -59.63 24.82
CA GLY A 36 8.94 -59.57 25.55
C GLY A 36 8.11 -58.28 25.36
N GLY A 37 6.77 -58.31 25.31
CA GLY A 37 5.83 -59.44 25.24
C GLY A 37 4.35 -59.01 25.37
N GLY A 38 3.47 -59.49 24.48
CA GLY A 38 2.00 -59.26 24.48
C GLY A 38 1.53 -57.91 23.90
N GLY A 39 0.37 -57.78 23.25
CA GLY A 39 -0.58 -58.80 22.79
C GLY A 39 -1.97 -58.21 22.44
N GLY A 40 -2.40 -58.32 21.18
CA GLY A 40 -3.74 -57.89 20.67
C GLY A 40 -3.88 -56.37 20.43
N GLY A 41 -4.63 -55.90 19.43
CA GLY A 41 -5.38 -56.58 18.37
C GLY A 41 -5.72 -55.61 17.22
N CYS A 42 -5.99 -56.12 16.02
CA CYS A 42 -6.02 -55.33 14.78
C CYS A 42 -7.29 -54.49 14.57
N GLY A 43 -7.12 -53.27 14.04
CA GLY A 43 -8.19 -52.46 13.46
C GLY A 43 -7.66 -51.70 12.23
N ALA A 44 -7.93 -52.20 11.03
CA ALA A 44 -7.42 -51.63 9.79
C ALA A 44 -8.36 -50.57 9.20
N ALA A 45 -7.79 -49.48 8.69
CA ALA A 45 -8.46 -48.50 7.83
C ALA A 45 -7.55 -48.17 6.62
N PRO A 46 -8.10 -47.88 5.43
CA PRO A 46 -7.41 -48.14 4.17
C PRO A 46 -6.44 -47.04 3.71
N ILE A 47 -5.42 -47.49 2.98
CA ILE A 47 -4.44 -46.65 2.28
C ILE A 47 -5.09 -46.09 1.00
N TYR A 48 -5.22 -44.77 0.88
CA TYR A 48 -5.51 -44.12 -0.40
C TYR A 48 -4.21 -43.87 -1.17
N THR A 49 -3.83 -44.82 -2.03
CA THR A 49 -2.81 -44.60 -3.05
C THR A 49 -3.39 -43.82 -4.24
N ALA A 50 -3.03 -42.56 -4.40
CA ALA A 50 -3.32 -41.80 -5.62
C ALA A 50 -2.28 -42.14 -6.71
N PRO A 51 -2.68 -42.56 -7.93
CA PRO A 51 -1.75 -42.90 -8.99
C PRO A 51 -1.21 -41.66 -9.73
N CYS A 52 0.06 -41.71 -10.14
CA CYS A 52 0.66 -40.73 -11.05
C CYS A 52 -0.04 -40.72 -12.43
N PRO A 53 -0.30 -39.54 -13.03
CA PRO A 53 -0.61 -39.46 -14.46
C PRO A 53 0.61 -39.88 -15.28
N ARG A 54 0.42 -40.83 -16.21
CA ARG A 54 1.45 -41.20 -17.19
C ARG A 54 1.66 -40.06 -18.19
N ALA A 55 2.90 -39.89 -18.64
CA ALA A 55 3.19 -39.09 -19.83
C ALA A 55 2.43 -39.69 -21.04
N SER A 56 1.75 -38.83 -21.81
CA SER A 56 1.20 -39.20 -23.11
C SER A 56 2.17 -38.77 -24.19
N GLU A 57 2.77 -39.75 -24.86
CA GLU A 57 3.45 -39.53 -26.13
C GLU A 57 2.44 -38.93 -27.13
N ARG A 58 2.83 -37.85 -27.82
CA ARG A 58 2.11 -37.40 -29.02
C ARG A 58 2.95 -37.64 -30.26
N LEU A 59 2.35 -38.43 -31.14
CA LEU A 59 2.83 -38.77 -32.47
C LEU A 59 3.35 -37.56 -33.25
N ILE A 60 4.49 -37.80 -33.90
CA ILE A 60 5.07 -36.91 -34.90
C ILE A 60 4.23 -37.04 -36.17
N HIS A 61 3.37 -36.08 -36.48
CA HIS A 61 2.73 -36.00 -37.79
C HIS A 61 3.56 -35.09 -38.71
N SER A 62 4.25 -35.74 -39.66
CA SER A 62 4.87 -35.07 -40.80
C SER A 62 3.78 -34.42 -41.67
N THR A 63 3.87 -33.09 -41.88
CA THR A 63 3.10 -32.37 -42.88
C THR A 63 4.02 -31.96 -44.03
N LEU A 64 3.68 -32.39 -45.24
CA LEU A 64 4.47 -32.12 -46.43
C LEU A 64 4.47 -30.62 -46.78
N ALA A 65 5.61 -30.14 -47.28
CA ALA A 65 5.70 -28.83 -47.90
C ALA A 65 4.89 -28.79 -49.22
N PRO A 66 4.15 -27.70 -49.50
CA PRO A 66 3.53 -27.51 -50.81
C PRO A 66 4.59 -27.15 -51.85
N ALA A 67 4.53 -27.78 -53.02
CA ALA A 67 5.45 -27.51 -54.12
C ALA A 67 5.24 -26.09 -54.69
N LEU A 68 6.33 -25.36 -54.87
CA LEU A 68 6.33 -24.03 -55.48
C LEU A 68 6.01 -24.13 -56.98
N HIS A 69 4.92 -23.51 -57.40
CA HIS A 69 4.55 -23.39 -58.81
C HIS A 69 5.31 -22.21 -59.44
N MET A 70 6.20 -22.46 -60.40
CA MET A 70 6.92 -21.41 -61.12
C MET A 70 5.99 -20.71 -62.14
N GLY A 71 5.45 -19.55 -61.77
CA GLY A 71 4.83 -18.62 -62.71
C GLY A 71 5.85 -17.91 -63.61
N PRO A 72 5.44 -17.40 -64.78
CA PRO A 72 6.35 -16.75 -65.73
C PRO A 72 6.90 -15.41 -65.21
N ARG A 73 8.12 -15.08 -65.65
CA ARG A 73 8.83 -13.84 -65.28
C ARG A 73 8.16 -12.61 -65.91
N SER A 74 7.39 -11.85 -65.12
CA SER A 74 7.08 -10.45 -65.43
C SER A 74 8.31 -9.57 -65.19
N ALA A 75 8.52 -8.59 -66.07
CA ALA A 75 9.68 -7.71 -66.02
C ALA A 75 9.69 -6.83 -64.74
N MET A 76 10.86 -6.69 -64.12
CA MET A 76 11.06 -5.73 -63.02
C MET A 76 11.04 -4.30 -63.59
N GLY A 77 9.94 -3.58 -63.38
CA GLY A 77 9.96 -2.13 -63.42
C GLY A 77 10.75 -1.60 -62.21
N CYS A 78 11.60 -0.60 -62.42
CA CYS A 78 12.33 0.06 -61.33
C CYS A 78 11.34 0.70 -60.34
N SER A 79 11.10 0.03 -59.21
CA SER A 79 10.44 0.63 -58.06
C SER A 79 11.33 1.74 -57.50
N SER A 80 10.82 2.97 -57.48
CA SER A 80 11.52 4.09 -56.85
C SER A 80 11.75 3.79 -55.36
N LEU A 81 12.98 3.97 -54.90
CA LEU A 81 13.31 4.00 -53.48
C LEU A 81 12.39 5.01 -52.78
N PRO A 82 11.71 4.65 -51.67
CA PRO A 82 10.89 5.61 -50.95
C PRO A 82 11.78 6.79 -50.54
N SER A 83 11.34 8.00 -50.87
CA SER A 83 12.05 9.23 -50.50
C SER A 83 12.41 9.19 -49.02
N SER A 84 13.62 9.61 -48.66
CA SER A 84 14.08 9.65 -47.26
C SER A 84 13.08 10.36 -46.33
N ARG A 85 12.32 11.35 -46.85
CA ARG A 85 11.21 12.01 -46.15
C ARG A 85 10.10 11.05 -45.67
N ALA A 86 9.78 10.02 -46.44
CA ALA A 86 8.76 9.02 -46.05
C ALA A 86 9.23 8.14 -44.88
N LEU A 87 10.54 7.84 -44.81
CA LEU A 87 11.14 7.09 -43.70
C LEU A 87 11.19 7.93 -42.40
N TRP A 88 11.43 9.24 -42.52
CA TRP A 88 11.34 10.17 -41.38
C TRP A 88 9.89 10.36 -40.89
N LEU A 89 8.92 10.43 -41.80
CA LEU A 89 7.50 10.53 -41.44
C LEU A 89 6.98 9.27 -40.75
N THR A 90 7.34 8.07 -41.21
CA THR A 90 6.91 6.82 -40.56
C THR A 90 7.55 6.62 -39.19
N THR A 91 8.84 6.94 -39.04
CA THR A 91 9.51 6.90 -37.71
C THR A 91 8.95 7.95 -36.75
N ALA A 92 8.63 9.16 -37.21
CA ALA A 92 7.96 10.17 -36.39
C ALA A 92 6.54 9.75 -35.95
N VAL A 93 5.76 9.12 -36.82
CA VAL A 93 4.41 8.61 -36.48
C VAL A 93 4.50 7.45 -35.48
N VAL A 94 5.43 6.52 -35.64
CA VAL A 94 5.64 5.42 -34.67
C VAL A 94 6.10 5.96 -33.31
N ALA A 95 6.99 6.96 -33.28
CA ALA A 95 7.41 7.62 -32.05
C ALA A 95 6.25 8.38 -31.36
N ALA A 96 5.40 9.06 -32.13
CA ALA A 96 4.21 9.73 -31.61
C ALA A 96 3.16 8.75 -31.05
N LEU A 97 2.98 7.58 -31.68
CA LEU A 97 2.12 6.51 -31.17
C LEU A 97 2.67 5.86 -29.90
N ALA A 98 4.00 5.73 -29.77
CA ALA A 98 4.64 5.23 -28.56
C ALA A 98 4.57 6.22 -27.38
N ALA A 99 4.52 7.53 -27.64
CA ALA A 99 4.44 8.57 -26.63
C ALA A 99 3.08 8.67 -25.89
N GLY A 100 2.04 8.00 -26.39
CA GLY A 100 0.67 8.05 -25.85
C GLY A 100 0.27 6.89 -24.92
N ALA A 101 1.08 5.83 -24.84
CA ALA A 101 0.73 4.63 -24.08
C ALA A 101 1.00 4.79 -22.57
N GLN A 102 0.07 5.44 -21.87
CA GLN A 102 -0.06 5.27 -20.42
C GLN A 102 -0.39 3.79 -20.16
N ALA A 103 0.61 3.02 -19.73
CA ALA A 103 0.43 1.61 -19.42
C ALA A 103 -0.65 1.47 -18.33
N SER A 104 -1.75 0.81 -18.65
CA SER A 104 -2.85 0.62 -17.71
C SER A 104 -2.40 -0.21 -16.52
N LEU A 105 -2.70 0.25 -15.31
CA LEU A 105 -2.33 -0.46 -14.09
C LEU A 105 -2.98 -1.85 -14.08
N SER A 106 -2.20 -2.88 -13.78
CA SER A 106 -2.62 -4.28 -13.81
C SER A 106 -2.10 -5.03 -12.58
N PRO A 107 -2.91 -5.87 -11.91
CA PRO A 107 -2.42 -6.68 -10.80
C PRO A 107 -1.26 -7.61 -11.15
N GLY A 108 -1.14 -8.02 -12.43
CA GLY A 108 -0.08 -8.90 -12.93
C GLY A 108 1.11 -8.18 -13.58
N PHE A 109 1.25 -6.86 -13.41
CA PHE A 109 2.27 -6.05 -14.10
C PHE A 109 3.71 -6.58 -13.91
N TYR A 110 4.00 -7.17 -12.75
CA TYR A 110 5.32 -7.71 -12.41
C TYR A 110 5.43 -9.24 -12.48
N ASP A 111 4.41 -9.96 -12.95
CA ASP A 111 4.39 -11.43 -12.90
C ASP A 111 5.54 -12.07 -13.70
N ALA A 112 5.93 -11.44 -14.81
CA ALA A 112 7.05 -11.89 -15.64
C ALA A 112 8.42 -11.32 -15.24
N THR A 113 8.46 -10.15 -14.59
CA THR A 113 9.70 -9.37 -14.36
C THR A 113 10.18 -9.40 -12.91
N CYS A 114 9.26 -9.56 -11.95
CA CYS A 114 9.57 -9.76 -10.53
C CYS A 114 8.51 -10.67 -9.85
N PRO A 115 8.42 -11.97 -10.21
CA PRO A 115 7.45 -12.90 -9.63
C PRO A 115 7.59 -13.06 -8.10
N GLY A 116 8.77 -12.75 -7.53
CA GLY A 116 9.02 -12.74 -6.08
C GLY A 116 8.46 -11.53 -5.33
N LEU A 117 7.94 -10.50 -6.02
CA LEU A 117 7.58 -9.21 -5.43
C LEU A 117 6.59 -9.33 -4.26
N GLN A 118 5.39 -9.86 -4.48
CA GLN A 118 4.36 -9.90 -3.44
C GLN A 118 4.82 -10.70 -2.19
N PRO A 119 5.45 -11.89 -2.31
CA PRO A 119 6.05 -12.58 -1.16
C PRO A 119 7.13 -11.77 -0.41
N ILE A 120 7.96 -10.98 -1.11
CA ILE A 120 8.98 -10.12 -0.49
C ILE A 120 8.30 -9.02 0.33
N VAL A 121 7.39 -8.23 -0.28
CA VAL A 121 6.67 -7.16 0.43
C VAL A 121 5.95 -7.74 1.65
N ARG A 122 5.17 -8.80 1.45
CA ARG A 122 4.36 -9.45 2.49
C ARG A 122 5.19 -9.84 3.71
N ARG A 123 6.37 -10.43 3.50
CA ARG A 123 7.27 -10.89 4.56
C ARG A 123 7.83 -9.74 5.40
N VAL A 124 8.22 -8.63 4.76
CA VAL A 124 8.76 -7.47 5.48
C VAL A 124 7.66 -6.76 6.27
N VAL A 125 6.48 -6.56 5.66
CA VAL A 125 5.34 -5.97 6.36
C VAL A 125 4.86 -6.87 7.50
N ALA A 126 4.82 -8.19 7.33
CA ALA A 126 4.47 -9.14 8.40
C ALA A 126 5.40 -9.01 9.60
N ARG A 127 6.72 -8.95 9.37
CA ARG A 127 7.71 -8.71 10.44
C ARG A 127 7.50 -7.34 11.11
N ALA A 128 7.26 -6.29 10.33
CA ALA A 128 7.07 -4.95 10.86
C ALA A 128 5.81 -4.83 11.74
N VAL A 129 4.68 -5.40 11.28
CA VAL A 129 3.40 -5.43 12.01
C VAL A 129 3.46 -6.34 13.23
N GLN A 130 4.20 -7.46 13.18
CA GLN A 130 4.41 -8.32 14.34
C GLN A 130 5.22 -7.63 15.44
N MET A 131 6.20 -6.80 15.07
CA MET A 131 7.00 -6.01 16.03
C MET A 131 6.24 -4.79 16.57
N GLU A 132 5.46 -4.11 15.74
CA GLU A 132 4.61 -2.98 16.13
C GLU A 132 3.31 -2.98 15.30
N PRO A 133 2.16 -3.41 15.86
CA PRO A 133 0.90 -3.48 15.12
C PRO A 133 0.46 -2.14 14.50
N ARG A 134 0.73 -1.03 15.20
CA ARG A 134 0.51 0.35 14.69
C ARG A 134 1.27 0.66 13.40
N MET A 135 2.33 -0.07 13.07
CA MET A 135 3.03 0.08 11.80
C MET A 135 2.12 -0.24 10.61
N GLY A 136 1.17 -1.18 10.75
CA GLY A 136 0.21 -1.48 9.69
C GLY A 136 -0.70 -0.29 9.35
N ALA A 137 -1.24 0.37 10.38
CA ALA A 137 -1.99 1.62 10.21
C ALA A 137 -1.11 2.76 9.64
N SER A 138 0.18 2.78 9.98
CA SER A 138 1.13 3.78 9.49
C SER A 138 1.41 3.63 7.99
N LEU A 139 1.59 2.40 7.51
CA LEU A 139 1.78 2.07 6.09
C LEU A 139 0.51 2.30 5.27
N LEU A 140 -0.67 2.00 5.83
CA LEU A 140 -1.95 2.36 5.22
C LEU A 140 -2.09 3.88 5.03
N ARG A 141 -1.78 4.66 6.07
CA ARG A 141 -1.80 6.13 6.01
C ARG A 141 -0.77 6.67 5.02
N LEU A 142 0.41 6.05 4.92
CA LEU A 142 1.45 6.43 3.94
C LEU A 142 0.93 6.35 2.50
N PHE A 143 0.17 5.32 2.15
CA PHE A 143 -0.43 5.19 0.81
C PHE A 143 -1.55 6.20 0.54
N PHE A 144 -2.40 6.50 1.53
CA PHE A 144 -3.40 7.58 1.42
C PHE A 144 -2.72 8.95 1.19
N HIS A 145 -1.67 9.24 1.97
CA HIS A 145 -0.92 10.48 1.89
C HIS A 145 -0.18 10.66 0.56
N ASP A 146 0.33 9.56 -0.01
CA ASP A 146 0.88 9.54 -1.36
C ASP A 146 -0.21 9.88 -2.39
N CYS A 147 -1.22 9.03 -2.51
CA CYS A 147 -2.24 9.14 -3.56
C CYS A 147 -3.03 10.47 -3.57
N PHE A 148 -3.19 11.14 -2.43
CA PHE A 148 -3.86 12.43 -2.37
C PHE A 148 -2.99 13.62 -2.81
N VAL A 149 -1.67 13.46 -2.96
CA VAL A 149 -0.75 14.52 -3.37
C VAL A 149 -0.14 14.17 -4.73
N ASN A 150 -0.66 14.78 -5.80
CA ASN A 150 -0.26 14.50 -7.18
C ASN A 150 -0.42 13.03 -7.65
N GLY A 151 -1.23 12.23 -6.95
CA GLY A 151 -1.48 10.84 -7.31
C GLY A 151 -0.48 9.88 -6.65
N CYS A 152 -0.66 8.59 -6.85
CA CYS A 152 0.16 7.55 -6.21
C CYS A 152 1.52 7.43 -6.93
N ASP A 153 2.44 8.36 -6.69
CA ASP A 153 3.74 8.46 -7.38
C ASP A 153 4.95 8.31 -6.43
N ALA A 154 4.71 8.02 -5.15
CA ALA A 154 5.70 7.94 -4.09
C ALA A 154 6.58 9.19 -3.94
N SER A 155 6.08 10.37 -4.33
CA SER A 155 6.68 11.68 -4.06
C SER A 155 6.86 11.91 -2.54
N VAL A 156 5.89 11.47 -1.73
CA VAL A 156 5.92 11.54 -0.25
C VAL A 156 7.13 10.85 0.39
N LEU A 157 7.81 9.95 -0.33
CA LEU A 157 9.00 9.24 0.14
C LEU A 157 10.31 10.01 -0.04
N LEU A 158 10.36 11.02 -0.91
CA LEU A 158 11.57 11.80 -1.13
C LEU A 158 11.94 12.62 0.12
N ASP A 159 13.23 12.63 0.45
CA ASP A 159 13.81 13.55 1.43
C ASP A 159 14.13 14.92 0.79
N ASP A 160 14.31 15.96 1.61
CA ASP A 160 14.66 17.30 1.14
C ASP A 160 15.98 17.31 0.34
N VAL A 161 16.00 18.00 -0.81
CA VAL A 161 17.21 18.20 -1.61
C VAL A 161 17.53 19.70 -1.67
N PRO A 162 18.46 20.19 -0.82
CA PRO A 162 18.80 21.61 -0.76
C PRO A 162 19.17 22.20 -2.12
N GLY A 163 18.53 23.31 -2.48
CA GLY A 163 18.72 23.97 -3.78
C GLY A 163 17.96 23.32 -4.96
N SER A 164 17.18 22.25 -4.74
CA SER A 164 16.36 21.60 -5.75
C SER A 164 14.88 21.57 -5.38
N PHE A 165 14.49 20.84 -4.32
CA PHE A 165 13.10 20.73 -3.87
C PHE A 165 12.97 20.44 -2.37
N VAL A 166 11.80 20.76 -1.82
CA VAL A 166 11.42 20.47 -0.43
C VAL A 166 10.45 19.28 -0.43
N GLY A 167 10.84 18.22 0.26
CA GLY A 167 10.09 16.99 0.42
C GLY A 167 8.82 17.17 1.23
N GLU A 168 7.89 16.23 1.08
CA GLU A 168 6.54 16.40 1.63
C GLU A 168 6.46 16.04 3.12
N LYS A 169 7.47 15.36 3.67
CA LYS A 169 7.52 14.87 5.05
C LYS A 169 7.37 15.99 6.09
N ASN A 170 7.77 17.20 5.73
CA ASN A 170 7.70 18.41 6.56
C ASN A 170 6.43 19.26 6.31
N ALA A 171 5.53 18.86 5.41
CA ALA A 171 4.20 19.48 5.28
C ALA A 171 3.36 19.23 6.54
N GLY A 172 2.44 20.14 6.89
CA GLY A 172 1.69 20.11 8.16
C GLY A 172 1.00 18.77 8.49
N PRO A 173 0.28 18.14 7.54
CA PRO A 173 -0.35 16.82 7.76
C PRO A 173 0.63 15.66 7.98
N ASN A 174 1.90 15.83 7.56
CA ASN A 174 2.96 14.83 7.60
C ASN A 174 3.92 15.03 8.79
N ALA A 175 4.23 16.28 9.13
CA ALA A 175 5.23 16.66 10.12
C ALA A 175 4.96 16.04 11.50
N ASN A 176 5.95 15.28 11.98
CA ASN A 176 5.87 14.53 13.24
C ASN A 176 4.66 13.58 13.32
N SER A 177 4.16 13.10 12.17
CA SER A 177 2.87 12.40 12.03
C SER A 177 2.97 11.15 11.15
N LEU A 178 3.46 11.31 9.92
CA LEU A 178 3.64 10.22 8.97
C LEU A 178 4.93 9.44 9.28
N ARG A 179 4.91 8.11 9.13
CA ARG A 179 6.00 7.22 9.55
C ARG A 179 5.94 5.87 8.84
N GLY A 180 7.00 5.08 8.96
CA GLY A 180 7.12 3.76 8.33
C GLY A 180 7.97 3.77 7.05
N PHE A 181 8.61 4.89 6.73
CA PHE A 181 9.53 5.03 5.60
C PHE A 181 10.64 3.96 5.63
N GLU A 182 11.12 3.62 6.84
CA GLU A 182 12.17 2.65 7.10
C GLU A 182 11.75 1.21 6.72
N VAL A 183 10.44 0.92 6.79
CA VAL A 183 9.88 -0.35 6.32
C VAL A 183 9.83 -0.38 4.79
N ILE A 184 9.50 0.75 4.15
CA ILE A 184 9.55 0.89 2.69
C ILE A 184 11.00 0.74 2.18
N ASP A 185 11.98 1.35 2.86
CA ASP A 185 13.41 1.17 2.56
C ASP A 185 13.82 -0.32 2.66
N ALA A 186 13.40 -1.02 3.72
CA ALA A 186 13.70 -2.42 3.95
C ALA A 186 13.02 -3.38 2.95
N ILE A 187 11.83 -3.03 2.45
CA ILE A 187 11.19 -3.71 1.31
C ILE A 187 12.00 -3.45 0.05
N LYS A 188 12.27 -2.17 -0.27
CA LYS A 188 12.96 -1.76 -1.50
C LYS A 188 14.32 -2.43 -1.63
N ALA A 189 15.13 -2.47 -0.56
CA ALA A 189 16.43 -3.13 -0.58
C ALA A 189 16.34 -4.63 -0.93
N GLN A 190 15.31 -5.35 -0.45
CA GLN A 190 15.10 -6.77 -0.79
C GLN A 190 14.51 -6.97 -2.19
N VAL A 191 13.68 -6.04 -2.65
CA VAL A 191 13.14 -6.04 -4.02
C VAL A 191 14.26 -5.78 -5.02
N GLU A 192 15.11 -4.79 -4.82
CA GLU A 192 16.27 -4.51 -5.69
C GLU A 192 17.27 -5.67 -5.73
N ALA A 193 17.49 -6.35 -4.60
CA ALA A 193 18.33 -7.56 -4.54
C ALA A 193 17.73 -8.76 -5.32
N SER A 194 16.42 -8.74 -5.63
CA SER A 194 15.72 -9.81 -6.35
C SER A 194 15.35 -9.47 -7.80
N CYS A 195 15.09 -8.20 -8.09
CA CYS A 195 14.64 -7.69 -9.39
C CYS A 195 15.07 -6.21 -9.55
N ASN A 196 16.39 -6.03 -9.67
CA ASN A 196 17.09 -4.75 -9.84
C ASN A 196 16.39 -3.83 -10.85
N ALA A 197 16.26 -2.55 -10.49
CA ALA A 197 15.69 -1.46 -11.29
C ALA A 197 14.29 -1.72 -11.87
N THR A 198 13.53 -2.69 -11.34
CA THR A 198 12.28 -3.17 -11.96
C THR A 198 11.03 -2.57 -11.31
N VAL A 199 10.97 -2.51 -9.98
CA VAL A 199 9.73 -2.21 -9.24
C VAL A 199 9.77 -0.81 -8.62
N SER A 200 8.75 0.01 -8.88
CA SER A 200 8.67 1.38 -8.34
C SER A 200 8.43 1.39 -6.83
N CYS A 201 8.82 2.48 -6.17
CA CYS A 201 8.47 2.69 -4.76
C CYS A 201 6.97 2.93 -4.58
N ALA A 202 6.30 3.55 -5.55
CA ALA A 202 4.85 3.72 -5.58
C ALA A 202 4.09 2.38 -5.46
N ASP A 203 4.49 1.37 -6.23
CA ASP A 203 3.88 0.04 -6.16
C ASP A 203 4.24 -0.72 -4.87
N ILE A 204 5.43 -0.49 -4.31
CA ILE A 204 5.81 -1.01 -2.99
C ILE A 204 4.90 -0.44 -1.89
N VAL A 205 4.62 0.86 -1.89
CA VAL A 205 3.72 1.49 -0.90
C VAL A 205 2.29 0.95 -1.05
N ALA A 206 1.78 0.80 -2.28
CA ALA A 206 0.46 0.23 -2.55
C ALA A 206 0.31 -1.22 -2.04
N LEU A 207 1.31 -2.07 -2.32
CA LEU A 207 1.35 -3.45 -1.83
C LEU A 207 1.50 -3.50 -0.29
N ALA A 208 2.33 -2.62 0.28
CA ALA A 208 2.55 -2.57 1.72
C ALA A 208 1.27 -2.19 2.48
N ALA A 209 0.48 -1.25 1.97
CA ALA A 209 -0.82 -0.89 2.54
C ALA A 209 -1.83 -2.06 2.49
N ARG A 210 -1.91 -2.78 1.36
CA ARG A 210 -2.74 -4.00 1.23
C ARG A 210 -2.35 -5.07 2.23
N ASP A 211 -1.05 -5.35 2.33
CA ASP A 211 -0.54 -6.37 3.23
C ASP A 211 -0.73 -5.99 4.69
N ALA A 212 -0.52 -4.72 5.04
CA ALA A 212 -0.76 -4.17 6.37
C ALA A 212 -2.22 -4.33 6.81
N VAL A 213 -3.19 -3.88 6.01
CA VAL A 213 -4.63 -4.05 6.32
C VAL A 213 -4.97 -5.52 6.56
N ASN A 214 -4.47 -6.42 5.71
CA ASN A 214 -4.77 -7.84 5.88
C ASN A 214 -4.04 -8.50 7.07
N LEU A 215 -2.86 -8.01 7.49
CA LEU A 215 -2.19 -8.50 8.71
C LEU A 215 -2.95 -8.11 9.97
N LEU A 216 -3.64 -6.96 9.95
CA LEU A 216 -4.51 -6.51 11.03
C LEU A 216 -5.90 -7.18 10.99
N GLY A 217 -6.14 -8.14 10.09
CA GLY A 217 -7.40 -8.89 9.96
C GLY A 217 -8.40 -8.33 8.93
N GLY A 218 -8.03 -7.27 8.22
CA GLY A 218 -8.87 -6.61 7.22
C GLY A 218 -8.94 -7.32 5.87
N PRO A 219 -9.72 -6.77 4.92
CA PRO A 219 -9.93 -7.34 3.59
C PRO A 219 -8.62 -7.48 2.79
N ARG A 220 -8.69 -8.31 1.75
CA ARG A 220 -7.71 -8.34 0.66
C ARG A 220 -8.36 -7.76 -0.60
N TRP A 221 -7.55 -7.12 -1.43
CA TRP A 221 -7.91 -6.74 -2.79
C TRP A 221 -6.73 -6.99 -3.73
N SER A 222 -7.04 -7.11 -5.02
CA SER A 222 -6.05 -7.10 -6.09
C SER A 222 -5.57 -5.67 -6.27
N VAL A 223 -4.31 -5.41 -5.92
CA VAL A 223 -3.68 -4.09 -6.12
C VAL A 223 -3.33 -3.96 -7.61
N PRO A 224 -3.84 -2.97 -8.36
CA PRO A 224 -3.33 -2.66 -9.69
C PRO A 224 -1.90 -2.14 -9.56
N LEU A 225 -0.95 -2.60 -10.38
CA LEU A 225 0.48 -2.26 -10.34
C LEU A 225 0.94 -1.72 -11.69
N GLY A 226 2.13 -1.12 -11.73
CA GLY A 226 2.70 -0.42 -12.90
C GLY A 226 2.86 1.09 -12.70
N ARG A 227 2.78 1.59 -11.45
CA ARG A 227 3.05 3.00 -11.14
C ARG A 227 4.53 3.29 -11.35
N ARG A 228 4.84 4.56 -11.62
CA ARG A 228 6.23 5.04 -11.73
C ARG A 228 6.48 6.14 -10.71
N ASP A 229 7.71 6.25 -10.28
CA ASP A 229 8.14 7.15 -9.21
C ASP A 229 8.26 8.59 -9.70
N ALA A 230 7.75 9.55 -8.93
CA ALA A 230 7.96 10.97 -9.17
C ALA A 230 9.42 11.39 -8.96
N ARG A 231 9.85 12.39 -9.73
CA ARG A 231 11.19 13.00 -9.65
C ARG A 231 11.21 14.35 -8.93
N ASN A 232 10.08 14.74 -8.30
CA ASN A 232 9.91 15.98 -7.57
C ASN A 232 8.77 15.81 -6.53
N THR A 233 8.60 16.79 -5.65
CA THR A 233 7.60 16.82 -4.57
C THR A 233 6.82 18.13 -4.56
N SER A 234 5.73 18.19 -3.80
CA SER A 234 5.06 19.46 -3.50
C SER A 234 4.47 19.49 -2.10
N ALA A 235 5.27 19.98 -1.14
CA ALA A 235 4.81 20.27 0.23
C ALA A 235 3.58 21.22 0.25
N ASN A 236 3.46 22.12 -0.74
CA ASN A 236 2.28 22.97 -0.91
C ASN A 236 1.03 22.17 -1.33
N ALA A 237 1.17 21.23 -2.26
CA ALA A 237 0.08 20.33 -2.64
C ALA A 237 -0.30 19.39 -1.48
N ALA A 238 0.66 18.94 -0.67
CA ALA A 238 0.40 18.19 0.56
C ALA A 238 -0.41 19.01 1.58
N ASN A 239 -0.04 20.28 1.81
CA ASN A 239 -0.80 21.19 2.68
C ASN A 239 -2.21 21.51 2.15
N ALA A 240 -2.41 21.54 0.82
CA ALA A 240 -3.69 21.91 0.21
C ALA A 240 -4.66 20.72 0.00
N ASN A 241 -4.14 19.53 -0.32
CA ASN A 241 -4.94 18.39 -0.76
C ASN A 241 -5.24 17.36 0.33
N LEU A 242 -4.49 17.34 1.44
CA LEU A 242 -4.69 16.38 2.52
C LEU A 242 -5.73 16.92 3.52
N PRO A 243 -6.86 16.21 3.75
CA PRO A 243 -7.91 16.69 4.65
C PRO A 243 -7.43 16.88 6.09
N PRO A 244 -7.73 18.01 6.74
CA PRO A 244 -7.41 18.23 8.14
C PRO A 244 -8.39 17.47 9.07
N PRO A 245 -7.96 17.13 10.31
CA PRO A 245 -8.72 16.31 11.26
C PRO A 245 -9.98 17.00 11.84
N ASP A 246 -10.16 18.28 11.54
CA ASP A 246 -11.30 19.11 11.95
C ASP A 246 -12.16 19.59 10.76
N ALA A 247 -11.94 19.03 9.56
CA ALA A 247 -12.74 19.30 8.38
C ALA A 247 -14.24 19.00 8.58
N SER A 248 -15.09 19.86 8.01
CA SER A 248 -16.53 19.63 7.93
C SER A 248 -16.88 18.57 6.87
N LEU A 249 -18.06 17.94 6.97
CA LEU A 249 -18.51 16.98 5.96
C LEU A 249 -18.56 17.58 4.52
N PRO A 250 -19.09 18.79 4.28
CA PRO A 250 -18.98 19.44 2.96
C PRO A 250 -17.54 19.63 2.48
N THR A 251 -16.60 19.95 3.39
CA THR A 251 -15.17 20.05 3.07
C THR A 251 -14.61 18.68 2.66
N LEU A 252 -14.89 17.63 3.42
CA LEU A 252 -14.44 16.26 3.13
C LEU A 252 -14.98 15.78 1.77
N LEU A 253 -16.28 15.95 1.53
CA LEU A 253 -16.93 15.59 0.25
C LEU A 253 -16.32 16.36 -0.93
N SER A 254 -16.01 17.65 -0.77
CA SER A 254 -15.35 18.44 -1.80
C SER A 254 -13.93 17.96 -2.09
N MET A 255 -13.13 17.68 -1.05
CA MET A 255 -11.74 17.22 -1.20
C MET A 255 -11.64 15.82 -1.82
N PHE A 256 -12.53 14.89 -1.44
CA PHE A 256 -12.61 13.57 -2.07
C PHE A 256 -13.19 13.64 -3.49
N GLY A 257 -14.23 14.46 -3.71
CA GLY A 257 -14.82 14.69 -5.03
C GLY A 257 -13.83 15.27 -6.03
N ALA A 258 -12.91 16.14 -5.58
CA ALA A 258 -11.79 16.65 -6.39
C ALA A 258 -10.76 15.56 -6.79
N LYS A 259 -10.81 14.38 -6.18
CA LYS A 259 -10.07 13.17 -6.57
C LYS A 259 -10.95 12.16 -7.35
N GLY A 260 -12.21 12.49 -7.63
CA GLY A 260 -13.16 11.54 -8.24
C GLY A 260 -13.63 10.43 -7.29
N LEU A 261 -13.50 10.63 -5.97
CA LEU A 261 -13.97 9.73 -4.92
C LEU A 261 -15.29 10.26 -4.34
N ASP A 262 -16.30 9.41 -4.23
CA ASP A 262 -17.65 9.82 -3.81
C ASP A 262 -17.87 9.75 -2.28
N ALA A 263 -19.12 9.97 -1.83
CA ALA A 263 -19.48 9.89 -0.41
C ALA A 263 -19.33 8.48 0.19
N ARG A 264 -19.45 7.42 -0.63
CA ARG A 264 -19.23 6.03 -0.23
C ARG A 264 -17.73 5.74 -0.10
N ASP A 265 -16.92 6.23 -1.03
CA ASP A 265 -15.46 6.18 -0.94
C ASP A 265 -14.94 6.92 0.29
N LEU A 266 -15.39 8.16 0.54
CA LEU A 266 -15.09 8.90 1.76
C LEU A 266 -15.43 8.07 3.01
N THR A 267 -16.69 7.63 3.14
CA THR A 267 -17.14 6.91 4.35
C THR A 267 -16.41 5.58 4.54
N ALA A 268 -16.12 4.86 3.44
CA ALA A 268 -15.36 3.62 3.51
C ALA A 268 -13.90 3.88 3.90
N LEU A 269 -13.20 4.79 3.22
CA LEU A 269 -11.79 5.09 3.45
C LEU A 269 -11.54 5.69 4.84
N SER A 270 -12.45 6.51 5.38
CA SER A 270 -12.40 6.93 6.78
C SER A 270 -12.46 5.76 7.77
N GLY A 271 -13.07 4.63 7.38
CA GLY A 271 -12.99 3.37 8.09
C GLY A 271 -11.57 2.83 8.32
N ALA A 272 -10.54 3.35 7.64
CA ALA A 272 -9.14 3.10 7.97
C ALA A 272 -8.77 3.47 9.41
N HIS A 273 -9.49 4.44 10.02
CA HIS A 273 -9.34 4.81 11.42
C HIS A 273 -9.83 3.73 12.41
N THR A 274 -10.29 2.58 11.94
CA THR A 274 -10.44 1.37 12.75
C THR A 274 -9.10 0.90 13.37
N VAL A 275 -7.95 1.30 12.83
CA VAL A 275 -6.62 0.96 13.36
C VAL A 275 -5.73 2.19 13.54
N GLY A 276 -4.76 2.07 14.45
CA GLY A 276 -3.74 3.10 14.67
C GLY A 276 -4.08 4.06 15.83
N ARG A 277 -3.37 5.18 15.90
CA ARG A 277 -3.42 6.15 17.02
C ARG A 277 -3.23 7.58 16.51
N ALA A 278 -4.01 8.53 17.05
CA ALA A 278 -3.85 9.96 16.83
C ALA A 278 -3.15 10.66 18.01
N ARG A 279 -2.56 11.83 17.75
CA ARG A 279 -1.92 12.69 18.76
C ARG A 279 -2.93 13.64 19.41
N CYS A 280 -2.83 13.91 20.70
CA CYS A 280 -3.71 14.84 21.43
C CYS A 280 -3.91 16.17 20.71
N VAL A 281 -2.86 16.75 20.12
CA VAL A 281 -2.93 18.02 19.38
C VAL A 281 -3.97 18.03 18.25
N VAL A 282 -4.24 16.89 17.59
CA VAL A 282 -5.21 16.82 16.47
C VAL A 282 -6.66 16.59 16.90
N PHE A 283 -6.92 16.21 18.16
CA PHE A 283 -8.27 15.97 18.66
C PHE A 283 -8.68 16.82 19.88
N ARG A 284 -7.73 17.56 20.50
CA ARG A 284 -8.01 18.39 21.69
C ARG A 284 -9.23 19.30 21.50
N SER A 285 -9.30 20.02 20.38
CA SER A 285 -10.41 20.95 20.11
C SER A 285 -11.76 20.22 20.07
N HIS A 286 -11.83 19.04 19.44
CA HIS A 286 -13.04 18.22 19.39
C HIS A 286 -13.50 17.82 20.80
N ILE A 287 -12.62 17.15 21.55
CA ILE A 287 -12.99 16.62 22.87
C ILE A 287 -13.25 17.70 23.92
N TYR A 288 -12.78 18.94 23.74
CA TYR A 288 -13.07 20.04 24.68
C TYR A 288 -14.29 20.87 24.27
N ASN A 289 -14.47 21.18 22.98
CA ASN A 289 -15.42 22.20 22.53
C ASN A 289 -16.73 21.61 21.96
N ASP A 290 -16.70 20.39 21.41
CA ASP A 290 -17.81 19.86 20.60
C ASP A 290 -18.79 19.03 21.46
N THR A 291 -19.26 19.61 22.56
CA THR A 291 -20.09 18.92 23.58
C THR A 291 -21.44 18.43 23.06
N ALA A 292 -21.97 19.04 22.01
CA ALA A 292 -23.22 18.63 21.37
C ALA A 292 -23.10 17.39 20.48
N THR A 293 -21.90 17.08 19.99
CA THR A 293 -21.63 15.97 19.04
C THR A 293 -20.70 14.89 19.59
N THR A 294 -20.09 15.10 20.76
CA THR A 294 -19.16 14.17 21.42
C THR A 294 -19.78 13.53 22.66
N ASN A 295 -19.57 12.23 22.89
CA ASN A 295 -19.99 11.57 24.12
C ASN A 295 -19.24 12.14 25.35
N ALA A 296 -20.00 12.67 26.31
CA ALA A 296 -19.44 13.41 27.45
C ALA A 296 -18.53 12.56 28.36
N THR A 297 -18.86 11.29 28.60
CA THR A 297 -18.05 10.38 29.43
C THR A 297 -16.73 10.06 28.75
N PHE A 298 -16.76 9.74 27.46
CA PHE A 298 -15.59 9.50 26.64
C PHE A 298 -14.67 10.74 26.56
N ALA A 299 -15.24 11.93 26.36
CA ALA A 299 -14.49 13.17 26.40
C ALA A 299 -13.83 13.39 27.77
N ALA A 300 -14.54 13.20 28.88
CA ALA A 300 -14.01 13.34 30.24
C ALA A 300 -12.87 12.35 30.54
N GLU A 301 -12.98 11.10 30.06
CA GLU A 301 -11.93 10.08 30.16
C GLU A 301 -10.66 10.54 29.40
N LEU A 302 -10.77 10.96 28.14
CA LEU A 302 -9.63 11.42 27.36
C LEU A 302 -8.97 12.68 27.95
N ARG A 303 -9.77 13.64 28.42
CA ARG A 303 -9.28 14.89 29.05
C ARG A 303 -8.47 14.61 30.32
N SER A 304 -8.82 13.57 31.07
CA SER A 304 -8.16 13.24 32.35
C SER A 304 -6.98 12.27 32.21
N THR A 305 -6.96 11.42 31.17
CA THR A 305 -5.96 10.36 31.03
C THR A 305 -4.93 10.57 29.92
N VAL A 306 -5.29 11.21 28.80
CA VAL A 306 -4.41 11.29 27.60
C VAL A 306 -4.16 12.73 27.14
N CYS A 307 -5.17 13.59 27.15
CA CYS A 307 -5.14 14.85 26.42
C CYS A 307 -5.57 16.05 27.29
N PRO A 308 -4.67 16.60 28.11
CA PRO A 308 -4.96 17.77 28.93
C PRO A 308 -5.19 19.03 28.07
N TYR A 309 -5.81 20.04 28.67
CA TYR A 309 -6.17 21.29 28.00
C TYR A 309 -4.94 22.06 27.47
N THR A 310 -3.80 21.95 28.16
CA THR A 310 -2.50 22.48 27.74
C THR A 310 -1.41 21.42 27.90
N GLY A 311 -0.44 21.41 26.99
CA GLY A 311 0.61 20.40 26.95
C GLY A 311 0.12 19.00 26.53
N GLY A 312 1.01 18.01 26.57
CA GLY A 312 0.68 16.63 26.17
C GLY A 312 0.39 16.44 24.68
N ASP A 313 0.78 17.38 23.80
CA ASP A 313 0.45 17.37 22.37
C ASP A 313 0.80 16.07 21.64
N ALA A 314 1.89 15.42 22.03
CA ALA A 314 2.38 14.18 21.46
C ALA A 314 1.70 12.91 22.02
N ASN A 315 0.91 13.02 23.10
CA ASN A 315 0.25 11.88 23.73
C ASN A 315 -0.69 11.19 22.74
N LEU A 316 -0.69 9.85 22.75
CA LEU A 316 -1.38 9.04 21.74
C LEU A 316 -2.66 8.41 22.30
N ALA A 317 -3.78 8.62 21.62
CA ALA A 317 -5.03 7.90 21.85
C ALA A 317 -5.37 6.98 20.66
N PRO A 318 -6.05 5.84 20.88
CA PRO A 318 -6.51 4.97 19.81
C PRO A 318 -7.71 5.53 19.05
N LEU A 319 -7.68 5.40 17.72
CA LEU A 319 -8.74 5.89 16.83
C LEU A 319 -10.04 5.07 16.93
N LYS A 320 -9.94 3.79 17.30
CA LYS A 320 -11.05 2.90 17.68
C LYS A 320 -10.87 2.46 19.13
N LEU A 321 -11.94 2.36 19.91
CA LEU A 321 -11.86 2.05 21.35
C LEU A 321 -11.49 0.61 21.64
N GLN A 322 -12.17 -0.34 20.99
CA GLN A 322 -12.05 -1.78 21.27
C GLN A 322 -11.18 -2.46 20.22
N ALA A 323 -10.16 -3.21 20.65
CA ALA A 323 -9.20 -3.88 19.76
C ALA A 323 -8.57 -2.91 18.73
N PRO A 324 -7.84 -1.86 19.17
CA PRO A 324 -7.36 -0.74 18.34
C PRO A 324 -6.27 -1.09 17.30
N ASP A 325 -5.90 -2.37 17.23
CA ASP A 325 -4.94 -2.94 16.29
C ASP A 325 -5.55 -4.07 15.45
N VAL A 326 -6.89 -4.18 15.44
CA VAL A 326 -7.67 -5.09 14.58
C VAL A 326 -8.44 -4.26 13.55
N PHE A 327 -8.36 -4.63 12.28
CA PHE A 327 -9.09 -3.96 11.20
C PHE A 327 -10.48 -4.57 11.06
N ASP A 328 -11.47 -3.93 11.69
CA ASP A 328 -12.89 -4.32 11.67
C ASP A 328 -13.81 -3.10 11.52
N ASN A 329 -15.13 -3.30 11.62
CA ASN A 329 -16.12 -2.21 11.52
C ASN A 329 -16.41 -1.49 12.86
N GLY A 330 -15.60 -1.68 13.90
CA GLY A 330 -15.80 -1.07 15.21
C GLY A 330 -15.72 0.45 15.20
N TYR A 331 -14.92 1.04 14.31
CA TYR A 331 -14.93 2.48 14.04
C TYR A 331 -16.34 3.04 13.79
N PHE A 332 -17.17 2.33 13.01
CA PHE A 332 -18.53 2.77 12.72
C PHE A 332 -19.49 2.60 13.92
N ARG A 333 -19.21 1.64 14.82
CA ARG A 333 -19.92 1.53 16.11
C ARG A 333 -19.55 2.67 17.06
N ASP A 334 -18.27 3.06 17.07
CA ASP A 334 -17.76 4.19 17.84
C ASP A 334 -18.36 5.51 17.31
N LEU A 335 -18.51 5.68 15.98
CA LEU A 335 -19.23 6.82 15.37
C LEU A 335 -20.69 6.93 15.83
N VAL A 336 -21.44 5.81 15.76
CA VAL A 336 -22.86 5.77 16.14
C VAL A 336 -23.06 6.12 17.63
N THR A 337 -22.10 5.76 18.49
CA THR A 337 -22.13 6.07 19.93
C THR A 337 -21.45 7.40 20.29
N ARG A 338 -20.96 8.14 19.28
CA ARG A 338 -20.28 9.43 19.39
C ARG A 338 -18.96 9.40 20.18
N ARG A 339 -18.16 8.34 19.99
CA ARG A 339 -16.92 8.06 20.74
C ARG A 339 -15.68 7.95 19.83
N VAL A 340 -15.55 8.84 18.85
CA VAL A 340 -14.38 8.93 17.95
C VAL A 340 -13.49 10.12 18.31
N LEU A 341 -12.21 10.06 17.93
CA LEU A 341 -11.24 11.12 18.27
C LEU A 341 -11.37 12.36 17.40
N LEU A 342 -11.52 12.22 16.08
CA LEU A 342 -11.40 13.35 15.17
C LEU A 342 -12.77 13.97 14.89
N ARG A 343 -12.85 15.30 14.83
CA ARG A 343 -14.08 15.99 14.40
C ARG A 343 -14.44 15.59 12.97
N SER A 344 -13.46 15.35 12.10
CA SER A 344 -13.67 14.83 10.75
C SER A 344 -14.28 13.43 10.71
N ASP A 345 -14.04 12.60 11.74
CA ASP A 345 -14.73 11.31 11.89
C ASP A 345 -16.19 11.56 12.24
N GLN A 346 -16.45 12.31 13.32
CA GLN A 346 -17.81 12.55 13.80
C GLN A 346 -18.67 13.30 12.77
N ALA A 347 -18.07 14.10 11.89
CA ALA A 347 -18.75 14.78 10.78
C ALA A 347 -19.42 13.80 9.78
N LEU A 348 -19.02 12.53 9.72
CA LEU A 348 -19.67 11.53 8.87
C LEU A 348 -21.04 11.07 9.40
N TYR A 349 -21.31 11.28 10.69
CA TYR A 349 -22.51 10.82 11.37
C TYR A 349 -23.01 11.86 12.39
N ASP A 350 -24.03 12.64 12.01
CA ASP A 350 -24.76 13.49 12.95
C ASP A 350 -25.97 12.77 13.58
N GLY A 351 -26.39 11.65 13.00
CA GLY A 351 -27.55 10.86 13.42
C GLY A 351 -28.80 11.11 12.57
N GLY A 352 -28.71 11.99 11.57
CA GLY A 352 -29.77 12.32 10.63
C GLY A 352 -29.92 11.29 9.52
N ASN A 353 -30.42 11.75 8.36
CA ASN A 353 -30.76 10.93 7.20
C ASN A 353 -29.84 11.22 5.99
N GLY A 354 -28.63 11.72 6.22
CA GLY A 354 -27.65 11.95 5.16
C GLY A 354 -27.13 10.65 4.55
N THR A 355 -26.53 10.76 3.36
CA THR A 355 -25.91 9.62 2.67
C THR A 355 -24.82 8.97 3.52
N THR A 356 -24.00 9.77 4.21
CA THR A 356 -22.97 9.26 5.11
C THR A 356 -23.57 8.62 6.37
N ASP A 357 -24.64 9.17 6.97
CA ASP A 357 -25.30 8.52 8.10
C ASP A 357 -25.86 7.14 7.75
N ALA A 358 -26.44 7.00 6.55
CA ALA A 358 -26.94 5.73 6.05
C ALA A 358 -25.81 4.71 5.86
N LEU A 359 -24.67 5.14 5.31
CA LEU A 359 -23.47 4.30 5.13
C LEU A 359 -22.83 3.91 6.46
N VAL A 360 -22.68 4.86 7.41
CA VAL A 360 -22.15 4.59 8.76
C VAL A 360 -23.01 3.56 9.48
N ARG A 361 -24.35 3.69 9.44
CA ARG A 361 -25.26 2.68 10.01
C ARG A 361 -25.14 1.32 9.34
N ALA A 362 -25.04 1.28 8.00
CA ALA A 362 -24.88 0.03 7.25
C ALA A 362 -23.56 -0.68 7.60
N TYR A 363 -22.45 0.05 7.67
CA TYR A 363 -21.14 -0.48 8.03
C TYR A 363 -21.05 -0.88 9.51
N ALA A 364 -21.65 -0.12 10.43
CA ALA A 364 -21.73 -0.46 11.86
C ALA A 364 -22.46 -1.80 12.07
N ALA A 365 -23.54 -2.04 11.31
CA ALA A 365 -24.31 -3.28 11.34
C ALA A 365 -23.65 -4.44 10.59
N ASN A 366 -22.92 -4.17 9.50
CA ASN A 366 -22.37 -5.21 8.62
C ASN A 366 -20.90 -4.96 8.25
N GLY A 367 -19.99 -5.65 8.93
CA GLY A 367 -18.55 -5.58 8.66
C GLY A 367 -18.12 -6.13 7.30
N THR A 368 -18.89 -7.04 6.71
CA THR A 368 -18.62 -7.57 5.36
C THR A 368 -18.92 -6.51 4.29
N ALA A 369 -19.99 -5.73 4.46
CA ALA A 369 -20.31 -4.61 3.57
C ALA A 369 -19.22 -3.53 3.63
N PHE A 370 -18.78 -3.17 4.83
CA PHE A 370 -17.62 -2.28 5.02
C PHE A 370 -16.36 -2.83 4.32
N ALA A 371 -16.00 -4.09 4.56
CA ALA A 371 -14.80 -4.69 4.01
C ALA A 371 -14.80 -4.71 2.47
N ALA A 372 -15.96 -4.92 1.84
CA ALA A 372 -16.12 -4.88 0.39
C ALA A 372 -15.98 -3.46 -0.19
N ASP A 373 -16.69 -2.48 0.37
CA ASP A 373 -16.60 -1.09 -0.11
C ASP A 373 -15.25 -0.45 0.20
N PHE A 374 -14.60 -0.81 1.32
CA PHE A 374 -13.21 -0.41 1.62
C PHE A 374 -12.23 -0.96 0.57
N ALA A 375 -12.32 -2.25 0.23
CA ALA A 375 -11.49 -2.85 -0.80
C ALA A 375 -11.67 -2.15 -2.17
N ALA A 376 -12.91 -1.83 -2.54
CA ALA A 376 -13.22 -1.12 -3.77
C ALA A 376 -12.70 0.34 -3.77
N ALA A 377 -12.86 1.06 -2.66
CA ALA A 377 -12.38 2.42 -2.51
C ALA A 377 -10.85 2.51 -2.48
N MET A 378 -10.16 1.53 -1.88
CA MET A 378 -8.70 1.42 -1.92
C MET A 378 -8.15 1.18 -3.33
N VAL A 379 -8.89 0.45 -4.19
CA VAL A 379 -8.54 0.31 -5.61
C VAL A 379 -8.77 1.63 -6.37
N ARG A 380 -9.89 2.34 -6.13
CA ARG A 380 -10.14 3.65 -6.75
C ARG A 380 -9.10 4.69 -6.34
N MET A 381 -8.81 4.82 -5.04
CA MET A 381 -7.75 5.69 -4.52
C MET A 381 -6.37 5.31 -5.08
N GLY A 382 -6.07 4.01 -5.18
CA GLY A 382 -4.82 3.52 -5.76
C GLY A 382 -4.65 3.83 -7.26
N ASN A 383 -5.72 4.17 -7.97
CA ASN A 383 -5.69 4.54 -9.38
C ASN A 383 -5.58 6.06 -9.60
N LEU A 384 -5.42 6.85 -8.55
CA LEU A 384 -5.15 8.29 -8.67
C LEU A 384 -3.78 8.51 -9.31
N GLY A 385 -3.77 9.09 -10.50
CA GLY A 385 -2.57 9.55 -11.19
C GLY A 385 -2.32 11.05 -11.01
N PRO A 386 -1.15 11.56 -11.45
CA PRO A 386 -0.89 12.99 -11.50
C PRO A 386 -1.88 13.71 -12.40
N PRO A 387 -2.24 14.98 -12.10
CA PRO A 387 -3.15 15.76 -12.94
C PRO A 387 -2.64 15.78 -14.39
N ALA A 388 -3.54 15.53 -15.34
CA ALA A 388 -3.18 15.45 -16.75
C ALA A 388 -2.48 16.74 -17.23
N GLY A 389 -1.33 16.62 -17.88
CA GLY A 389 -0.52 17.76 -18.34
C GLY A 389 0.28 18.48 -17.24
N SER A 390 0.25 18.02 -15.99
CA SER A 390 1.10 18.57 -14.92
C SER A 390 2.58 18.18 -15.08
N ALA A 391 3.48 18.95 -14.46
CA ALA A 391 4.89 18.60 -14.39
C ALA A 391 5.16 17.23 -13.72
N ALA A 392 4.30 16.82 -12.77
CA ALA A 392 4.36 15.49 -12.15
C ALA A 392 4.08 14.35 -13.15
N ALA A 393 3.26 14.59 -14.17
CA ALA A 393 3.00 13.63 -15.24
C ALA A 393 4.14 13.52 -16.27
N ALA A 394 5.07 14.48 -16.33
CA ALA A 394 6.02 14.62 -17.44
C ALA A 394 7.36 13.86 -17.25
N ALA A 395 7.76 13.54 -16.02
CA ALA A 395 9.04 12.87 -15.76
C ALA A 395 8.97 11.94 -14.55
N THR A 396 8.82 10.64 -14.82
CA THR A 396 8.81 9.57 -13.81
C THR A 396 9.95 8.56 -14.03
N GLU A 397 10.29 7.79 -13.00
CA GLU A 397 11.33 6.77 -13.06
C GLU A 397 10.98 5.48 -12.28
N VAL A 398 11.93 4.56 -12.16
CA VAL A 398 11.93 3.53 -11.12
C VAL A 398 13.14 3.85 -10.24
N ARG A 399 12.91 4.39 -9.04
CA ARG A 399 14.01 4.76 -8.14
C ARG A 399 14.71 3.51 -7.63
N LEU A 400 16.03 3.53 -7.48
CA LEU A 400 16.78 2.47 -6.78
C LEU A 400 16.71 2.63 -5.25
N ASN A 401 16.52 3.87 -4.77
CA ASN A 401 16.33 4.20 -3.37
C ASN A 401 15.14 5.16 -3.24
N CYS A 402 14.12 4.81 -2.45
CA CYS A 402 12.87 5.57 -2.39
C CYS A 402 13.01 7.00 -1.83
N ARG A 403 14.11 7.32 -1.15
CA ARG A 403 14.33 8.63 -0.53
C ARG A 403 14.92 9.69 -1.45
N ARG A 404 15.37 9.32 -2.65
CA ARG A 404 16.00 10.25 -3.61
C ARG A 404 15.69 9.87 -5.05
N VAL A 405 15.80 10.84 -5.96
CA VAL A 405 15.89 10.57 -7.40
C VAL A 405 17.16 9.78 -7.71
N ASN A 406 17.17 9.06 -8.85
CA ASN A 406 18.36 8.30 -9.29
C ASN A 406 19.55 9.19 -9.68
#